data_AF-A0A822B647-F1
#
_entry.id   AF-A0A822B647-F1
#
_cell.length_a   1.000
_cell.length_b   1.000
_cell.length_c   1.000
_cell.angle_alpha   90.00
_cell.angle_beta   90.00
_cell.angle_gamma   90.00
#
_symmetry.space_group_name_H-M   'P 1'
#
loop_
_entity.id
_entity.type
_entity.pdbx_description
1 polymer ?
#
loop_
_entity_poly.entity_id
_entity_poly.type
_entity_poly.pdbx_seq_one_letter_code
_entity_poly.pdbx_strand_id
1 'polypeptide(L)'
;MSSFNQIQTACGALGYFDGKTYLKDDDCEDALRILLRCLKYENERKDARLQMLESKIIENDLIPILIHLNSKHDTKIIHHALKLLVNLTKPPLVCFDGKLPKDVTLTNVYLKIEGHLQKTKTNLANEKLFDFLVNKVQPVLDTNWLDRSDEDDFILHAVFTVVRNILSIKSERQISEESDINAHDLVLWSIHKSNMENLILFCGNKAQGDERIMNILEIIVLMLREQSAEELAYTGEQQTKNQREKNNE
;
A
#
# COMPACT_ATOMS: atom_id res chain seq x y z
N MET A 1 -8.28 6.33 30.42
CA MET A 1 -7.21 6.86 29.56
C MET A 1 -7.84 7.47 28.32
N SER A 2 -7.40 8.65 27.88
CA SER A 2 -7.86 9.22 26.60
C SER A 2 -7.41 8.32 25.45
N SER A 3 -8.18 8.27 24.35
CA SER A 3 -7.80 7.54 23.13
C SER A 3 -6.40 7.95 22.63
N PHE A 4 -6.06 9.23 22.81
CA PHE A 4 -4.75 9.79 22.45
C PHE A 4 -3.58 9.09 23.17
N ASN A 5 -3.65 8.92 24.50
CA ASN A 5 -2.59 8.26 25.26
C ASN A 5 -2.45 6.79 24.90
N GLN A 6 -3.56 6.14 24.51
CA GLN A 6 -3.56 4.73 24.13
C GLN A 6 -2.82 4.50 22.81
N ILE A 7 -3.02 5.34 21.79
CA ILE A 7 -2.34 5.23 20.50
C ILE A 7 -0.84 5.45 20.65
N GLN A 8 -0.44 6.49 21.38
CA GLN A 8 0.99 6.77 21.58
C GLN A 8 1.69 5.64 22.34
N THR A 9 1.04 5.09 23.38
CA THR A 9 1.57 3.94 24.13
C THR A 9 1.70 2.71 23.23
N ALA A 10 0.67 2.43 22.40
CA ALA A 10 0.70 1.30 21.48
C ALA A 10 1.79 1.47 20.40
N CYS A 11 1.95 2.65 19.80
CA CYS A 11 3.04 2.91 18.85
C CYS A 11 4.41 2.67 19.50
N GLY A 12 4.60 3.11 20.75
CA GLY A 12 5.85 2.91 21.48
C GLY A 12 6.14 1.47 21.91
N ALA A 13 5.17 0.55 21.78
CA ALA A 13 5.29 -0.86 22.13
C ALA A 13 5.36 -1.78 20.89
N LEU A 14 5.60 -1.22 19.70
CA LEU A 14 5.79 -2.01 18.47
C LEU A 14 7.21 -2.56 18.38
N GLY A 15 8.20 -1.76 18.73
CA GLY A 15 9.61 -2.05 18.55
C GLY A 15 10.34 -0.90 17.83
N TYR A 16 11.44 -1.22 17.17
CA TYR A 16 12.21 -0.25 16.40
C TYR A 16 13.06 -0.90 15.31
N PHE A 17 13.42 -0.12 14.29
CA PHE A 17 14.38 -0.51 13.27
C PHE A 17 15.80 -0.06 13.65
N ASP A 18 16.75 -0.99 13.76
CA ASP A 18 18.14 -0.69 14.17
C ASP A 18 19.05 -0.26 13.00
N GLY A 19 18.49 -0.14 11.79
CA GLY A 19 19.21 0.12 10.55
C GLY A 19 19.48 -1.15 9.72
N LYS A 20 19.26 -2.34 10.28
CA LYS A 20 19.46 -3.64 9.60
C LYS A 20 18.22 -4.54 9.68
N THR A 21 17.62 -4.65 10.85
CA THR A 21 16.42 -5.46 11.11
C THR A 21 15.45 -4.73 12.02
N TYR A 22 14.18 -5.10 11.93
CA TYR A 22 13.19 -4.66 12.89
C TYR A 22 13.27 -5.54 14.14
N LEU A 23 13.41 -4.91 15.31
CA LEU A 23 13.40 -5.55 16.62
C LEU A 23 12.05 -5.24 17.25
N LYS A 24 11.16 -6.23 17.25
CA LYS A 24 9.82 -6.10 17.86
C LYS A 24 9.91 -6.18 19.39
N ASP A 25 9.02 -5.45 20.06
CA ASP A 25 8.80 -5.62 21.50
C ASP A 25 7.91 -6.84 21.79
N ASP A 26 7.92 -7.29 23.04
CA ASP A 26 7.12 -8.44 23.50
C ASP A 26 5.61 -8.22 23.28
N ASP A 27 5.14 -6.98 23.41
CA ASP A 27 3.73 -6.58 23.29
C ASP A 27 3.33 -6.15 21.85
N CYS A 28 4.20 -6.36 20.85
CA CYS A 28 3.99 -5.86 19.47
C CYS A 28 2.66 -6.32 18.84
N GLU A 29 2.28 -7.59 19.02
CA GLU A 29 1.01 -8.10 18.48
C GLU A 29 -0.20 -7.39 19.12
N ASP A 30 -0.19 -7.22 20.45
CA ASP A 30 -1.27 -6.57 21.18
C ASP A 30 -1.34 -5.08 20.88
N ALA A 31 -0.19 -4.42 20.72
CA ALA A 31 -0.09 -3.05 20.26
C ALA A 31 -0.77 -2.86 18.89
N LEU A 32 -0.45 -3.71 17.89
CA LEU A 32 -1.09 -3.66 16.57
C LEU A 32 -2.61 -3.89 16.65
N ARG A 33 -3.06 -4.82 17.51
CA ARG A 33 -4.49 -5.07 17.74
C ARG A 33 -5.20 -3.85 18.33
N ILE A 34 -4.55 -3.15 19.27
CA ILE A 34 -5.07 -1.91 19.85
C ILE A 34 -5.20 -0.84 18.78
N LEU A 35 -4.18 -0.63 17.94
CA LEU A 35 -4.20 0.37 16.87
C LEU A 35 -5.32 0.08 15.86
N LEU A 36 -5.47 -1.19 15.42
CA LEU A 36 -6.58 -1.61 14.56
C LEU A 36 -7.94 -1.34 15.21
N ARG A 37 -8.08 -1.59 16.51
CA ARG A 37 -9.32 -1.30 17.26
C ARG A 37 -9.60 0.21 17.29
N CYS A 38 -8.59 1.05 17.49
CA CYS A 38 -8.73 2.50 17.47
C CYS A 38 -9.23 3.00 16.10
N LEU A 39 -8.76 2.42 14.99
CA LEU A 39 -9.28 2.76 13.65
C LEU A 39 -10.69 2.22 13.40
N LYS A 40 -11.02 1.02 13.91
CA LYS A 40 -12.36 0.44 13.75
C LYS A 40 -13.46 1.30 14.39
N TYR A 41 -13.15 1.94 15.51
CA TYR A 41 -14.07 2.79 16.27
C TYR A 41 -13.63 4.26 16.24
N GLU A 42 -13.01 4.70 15.14
CA GLU A 42 -12.56 6.08 14.99
C GLU A 42 -13.75 7.05 14.98
N ASN A 43 -13.55 8.24 15.53
CA ASN A 43 -14.57 9.29 15.55
C ASN A 43 -14.72 9.94 14.16
N GLU A 44 -15.73 10.79 14.00
CA GLU A 44 -15.99 11.53 12.76
C GLU A 44 -14.81 12.43 12.34
N ARG A 45 -14.04 12.92 13.32
CA ARG A 45 -12.84 13.74 13.08
C ARG A 45 -11.64 12.93 12.60
N LYS A 46 -11.67 11.59 12.65
CA LYS A 46 -10.58 10.71 12.25
C LYS A 46 -9.29 10.96 13.04
N ASP A 47 -9.43 11.33 14.31
CA ASP A 47 -8.30 11.70 15.18
C ASP A 47 -7.30 10.54 15.32
N ALA A 48 -7.79 9.30 15.46
CA ALA A 48 -6.94 8.12 15.62
C ALA A 48 -6.02 7.90 14.41
N ARG A 49 -6.59 8.00 13.21
CA ARG A 49 -5.85 7.89 11.95
C ARG A 49 -4.86 9.03 11.78
N LEU A 50 -5.29 10.26 12.04
CA LEU A 50 -4.43 11.42 11.93
C LEU A 50 -3.22 11.28 12.86
N GLN A 51 -3.44 10.91 14.12
CA GLN A 51 -2.36 10.69 15.09
C GLN A 51 -1.39 9.60 14.66
N MET A 52 -1.88 8.47 14.13
CA MET A 52 -1.02 7.40 13.61
C MET A 52 -0.18 7.87 12.42
N LEU A 53 -0.77 8.61 11.48
CA LEU A 53 -0.04 9.18 10.34
C LEU A 53 0.97 10.25 10.76
N GLU A 54 0.65 11.10 11.74
CA GLU A 54 1.57 12.08 12.33
C GLU A 54 2.76 11.39 13.01
N SER A 55 2.56 10.21 13.59
CA SER A 55 3.62 9.40 14.20
C SER A 55 4.54 8.70 13.21
N LYS A 56 4.26 8.76 11.90
CA LYS A 56 5.08 8.12 10.85
C LYS A 56 5.19 6.59 11.02
N ILE A 57 4.16 5.98 11.60
CA ILE A 57 4.12 4.53 11.88
C ILE A 57 4.30 3.68 10.62
N ILE A 58 3.87 4.16 9.45
CA ILE A 58 3.97 3.42 8.19
C ILE A 58 5.44 3.18 7.84
N GLU A 59 6.23 4.24 7.77
CA GLU A 59 7.64 4.18 7.41
C GLU A 59 8.55 3.65 8.52
N ASN A 60 8.24 3.97 9.78
CA ASN A 60 9.10 3.61 10.92
C ASN A 60 8.88 2.19 11.42
N ASP A 61 7.65 1.66 11.29
CA ASP A 61 7.26 0.39 11.89
C ASP A 61 6.64 -0.57 10.87
N LEU A 62 5.54 -0.20 10.20
CA LEU A 62 4.79 -1.16 9.39
C LEU A 62 5.59 -1.70 8.20
N ILE A 63 6.28 -0.83 7.46
CA ILE A 63 7.14 -1.25 6.34
C ILE A 63 8.28 -2.15 6.86
N PRO A 64 9.06 -1.75 7.88
CA PRO A 64 10.07 -2.62 8.47
C PRO A 64 9.53 -3.96 9.02
N ILE A 65 8.39 -3.96 9.72
CA ILE A 65 7.74 -5.17 10.23
C ILE A 65 7.46 -6.16 9.09
N LEU A 66 6.86 -5.67 8.00
CA LEU A 66 6.52 -6.51 6.85
C LEU A 66 7.77 -7.05 6.14
N ILE A 67 8.81 -6.24 6.00
CA ILE A 67 10.05 -6.65 5.30
C ILE A 67 10.91 -7.59 6.14
N HIS A 68 11.05 -7.33 7.44
CA HIS A 68 12.07 -7.99 8.28
C HIS A 68 11.54 -9.15 9.12
N LEU A 69 10.26 -9.15 9.49
CA LEU A 69 9.69 -10.28 10.23
C LEU A 69 9.26 -11.38 9.26
N ASN A 70 9.80 -12.58 9.45
CA ASN A 70 9.56 -13.72 8.57
C ASN A 70 9.44 -15.07 9.30
N SER A 71 9.47 -15.07 10.63
CA SER A 71 9.34 -16.32 11.39
C SER A 71 7.88 -16.79 11.44
N LYS A 72 7.67 -18.10 11.64
CA LYS A 72 6.31 -18.67 11.82
C LYS A 72 5.58 -18.09 13.03
N HIS A 73 6.31 -17.58 14.02
CA HIS A 73 5.74 -16.94 15.20
C HIS A 73 5.30 -15.50 14.94
N ASP A 74 5.73 -14.88 13.83
CA ASP A 74 5.40 -13.51 13.46
C ASP A 74 4.17 -13.40 12.55
N THR A 75 3.60 -14.53 12.09
CA THR A 75 2.49 -14.53 11.13
C THR A 75 1.34 -13.61 11.56
N LYS A 76 0.95 -13.65 12.84
CA LYS A 76 -0.11 -12.77 13.36
C LYS A 76 0.31 -11.30 13.34
N ILE A 77 1.54 -10.98 13.73
CA ILE A 77 2.06 -9.60 13.70
C ILE A 77 2.04 -9.07 12.26
N ILE A 78 2.55 -9.86 11.32
CA ILE A 78 2.55 -9.53 9.89
C ILE A 78 1.12 -9.30 9.39
N HIS A 79 0.16 -10.15 9.77
CA HIS A 79 -1.24 -10.01 9.36
C HIS A 79 -1.88 -8.75 9.95
N HIS A 80 -1.62 -8.42 11.22
CA HIS A 80 -2.12 -7.18 11.80
C HIS A 80 -1.45 -5.94 11.19
N ALA A 81 -0.14 -5.98 10.93
CA ALA A 81 0.59 -4.89 10.27
C ALA A 81 0.07 -4.65 8.85
N LEU A 82 -0.18 -5.70 8.07
CA LEU A 82 -0.78 -5.59 6.73
C LEU A 82 -2.19 -5.01 6.81
N LYS A 83 -3.04 -5.46 7.75
CA LYS A 83 -4.38 -4.88 7.98
C LYS A 83 -4.32 -3.41 8.34
N LEU A 84 -3.32 -3.02 9.14
CA LEU A 84 -3.15 -1.63 9.58
C LEU A 84 -2.67 -0.77 8.41
N LEU A 85 -1.76 -1.28 7.60
CA LEU A 85 -1.30 -0.64 6.37
C LEU A 85 -2.44 -0.44 5.36
N VAL A 86 -3.26 -1.47 5.11
CA VAL A 86 -4.50 -1.36 4.31
C VAL A 86 -5.36 -0.23 4.84
N ASN A 87 -5.58 -0.17 6.16
CA ASN A 87 -6.47 0.80 6.75
C ASN A 87 -5.92 2.22 6.64
N LEU A 88 -4.66 2.45 6.98
CA LEU A 88 -4.06 3.78 7.01
C LEU A 88 -3.87 4.36 5.61
N THR A 89 -3.62 3.53 4.60
CA THR A 89 -3.45 3.96 3.19
C THR A 89 -4.77 4.21 2.46
N LYS A 90 -5.94 3.98 3.08
CA LYS A 90 -7.25 4.25 2.45
C LYS A 90 -7.33 5.69 1.96
N PRO A 91 -7.88 5.93 0.75
CA PRO A 91 -8.10 7.29 0.26
C PRO A 91 -8.88 8.12 1.30
N PRO A 92 -8.49 9.38 1.57
CA PRO A 92 -9.20 10.22 2.54
C PRO A 92 -10.70 10.31 2.24
N LEU A 93 -11.07 10.44 0.97
CA LEU A 93 -12.47 10.48 0.54
C LEU A 93 -13.28 9.27 1.02
N VAL A 94 -12.69 8.07 1.01
CA VAL A 94 -13.34 6.84 1.53
C VAL A 94 -13.46 6.88 3.05
N CYS A 95 -12.49 7.48 3.74
CA CYS A 95 -12.55 7.64 5.20
C CYS A 95 -13.67 8.59 5.63
N PHE A 96 -14.08 9.53 4.77
CA PHE A 96 -15.19 10.48 4.97
C PHE A 96 -16.44 10.10 4.16
N ASP A 97 -16.76 8.81 4.08
CA ASP A 97 -17.99 8.26 3.49
C ASP A 97 -18.23 8.69 2.03
N GLY A 98 -17.15 8.84 1.26
CA GLY A 98 -17.20 9.19 -0.16
C GLY A 98 -17.50 10.67 -0.41
N LYS A 99 -17.49 11.53 0.62
CA LYS A 99 -17.88 12.94 0.49
C LYS A 99 -16.79 13.85 1.04
N LEU A 100 -16.57 14.96 0.35
CA LEU A 100 -15.72 16.02 0.89
C LEU A 100 -16.41 16.65 2.11
N PRO A 101 -15.70 16.83 3.24
CA PRO A 101 -16.25 17.53 4.38
C PRO A 101 -16.66 18.96 4.01
N LYS A 102 -17.74 19.44 4.63
CA LYS A 102 -18.24 20.81 4.43
C LYS A 102 -17.81 21.77 5.55
N ASP A 103 -17.55 21.23 6.74
CA ASP A 103 -17.07 22.00 7.88
C ASP A 103 -15.57 22.29 7.75
N VAL A 104 -15.15 23.52 8.07
CA VAL A 104 -13.76 23.96 7.96
C VAL A 104 -12.81 23.09 8.79
N THR A 105 -13.22 22.68 9.99
CA THR A 105 -12.40 21.85 10.87
C THR A 105 -12.16 20.47 10.24
N LEU A 106 -13.22 19.84 9.75
CA LEU A 106 -13.11 18.52 9.10
C LEU A 106 -12.37 18.60 7.76
N THR A 107 -12.52 19.69 7.01
CA THR A 107 -11.72 19.94 5.79
C THR A 107 -10.24 20.05 6.12
N ASN A 108 -9.87 20.73 7.20
CA ASN A 108 -8.47 20.80 7.64
C ASN A 108 -7.92 19.41 8.01
N VAL A 109 -8.70 18.57 8.69
CA VAL A 109 -8.28 17.21 9.00
C VAL A 109 -8.15 16.35 7.73
N TYR A 110 -9.11 16.45 6.81
CA TYR A 110 -9.05 15.79 5.50
C TYR A 110 -7.74 16.12 4.76
N LEU A 111 -7.42 17.42 4.65
CA LEU A 111 -6.22 17.88 3.95
C LEU A 111 -4.93 17.45 4.67
N LYS A 112 -4.92 17.41 6.01
CA LYS A 112 -3.79 16.86 6.76
C LYS A 112 -3.57 15.38 6.45
N ILE A 113 -4.63 14.57 6.47
CA ILE A 113 -4.54 13.14 6.15
C ILE A 113 -4.03 12.96 4.71
N GLU A 114 -4.58 13.71 3.74
CA GLU A 114 -4.13 13.68 2.35
C GLU A 114 -2.63 14.03 2.25
N GLY A 115 -2.18 15.10 2.90
CA GLY A 115 -0.78 15.52 2.92
C GLY A 115 0.16 14.52 3.59
N HIS A 116 -0.27 13.83 4.65
CA HIS A 116 0.53 12.76 5.26
C HIS A 116 0.68 11.57 4.31
N LEU A 117 -0.39 11.15 3.63
CA LEU A 117 -0.34 10.06 2.65
C LEU A 117 0.56 10.42 1.47
N GLN A 118 0.46 11.64 0.94
CA GLN A 118 1.32 12.15 -0.12
C GLN A 118 2.80 12.03 0.23
N LYS A 119 3.20 12.51 1.42
CA LYS A 119 4.58 12.41 1.93
C LYS A 119 5.04 10.97 2.13
N THR A 120 4.12 10.10 2.52
CA THR A 120 4.42 8.68 2.78
C THR A 120 4.56 7.88 1.47
N LYS A 121 3.99 8.34 0.36
CA LYS A 121 3.98 7.60 -0.92
C LYS A 121 5.38 7.21 -1.39
N THR A 122 6.37 8.10 -1.24
CA THR A 122 7.76 7.80 -1.59
C THR A 122 8.36 6.68 -0.73
N ASN A 123 8.02 6.61 0.56
CA ASN A 123 8.43 5.51 1.43
C ASN A 123 7.74 4.20 1.08
N LEU A 124 6.49 4.27 0.58
CA LEU A 124 5.72 3.12 0.10
C LEU A 124 6.19 2.61 -1.26
N ALA A 125 6.86 3.46 -2.05
CA ALA A 125 7.56 3.10 -3.28
C ALA A 125 8.88 2.36 -2.98
N ASN A 126 8.75 1.21 -2.32
CA ASN A 126 9.88 0.43 -1.80
C ASN A 126 9.90 -0.96 -2.42
N GLU A 127 10.97 -1.27 -3.15
CA GLU A 127 11.17 -2.56 -3.83
C GLU A 127 10.99 -3.76 -2.89
N LYS A 128 11.61 -3.72 -1.70
CA LYS A 128 11.52 -4.82 -0.72
C LYS A 128 10.11 -5.00 -0.16
N LEU A 129 9.35 -3.92 -0.03
CA LEU A 129 7.94 -4.02 0.36
C LEU A 129 7.15 -4.75 -0.72
N PHE A 130 7.34 -4.39 -1.99
CA PHE A 130 6.66 -5.04 -3.10
C PHE A 130 7.10 -6.50 -3.28
N ASP A 131 8.38 -6.82 -3.09
CA ASP A 131 8.88 -8.20 -3.05
C ASP A 131 8.18 -9.00 -1.96
N PHE A 132 8.06 -8.44 -0.75
CA PHE A 132 7.30 -9.07 0.33
C PHE A 132 5.85 -9.33 -0.08
N LEU A 133 5.17 -8.36 -0.68
CA LEU A 133 3.78 -8.50 -1.12
C LEU A 133 3.62 -9.62 -2.16
N VAL A 134 4.49 -9.66 -3.18
CA VAL A 134 4.53 -10.73 -4.20
C VAL A 134 4.74 -12.09 -3.56
N ASN A 135 5.70 -12.21 -2.64
CA ASN A 135 5.98 -13.45 -1.91
C ASN A 135 4.80 -13.94 -1.05
N LYS A 136 3.89 -13.05 -0.66
CA LYS A 136 2.66 -13.43 0.06
C LYS A 136 1.55 -13.90 -0.87
N VAL A 137 1.41 -13.32 -2.06
CA VAL A 137 0.29 -13.65 -2.96
C VAL A 137 0.61 -14.77 -3.95
N GLN A 138 1.86 -14.94 -4.39
CA GLN A 138 2.23 -15.95 -5.38
C GLN A 138 1.82 -17.37 -4.95
N PRO A 139 2.15 -17.85 -3.73
CA PRO A 139 1.77 -19.21 -3.32
C PRO A 139 0.26 -19.41 -3.25
N VAL A 140 -0.47 -18.35 -2.92
CA VAL A 140 -1.94 -18.38 -2.87
C VAL A 140 -2.53 -18.49 -4.27
N LEU A 141 -1.98 -17.75 -5.23
CA LEU A 141 -2.42 -17.78 -6.63
C LEU A 141 -2.12 -19.11 -7.31
N ASP A 142 -1.05 -19.80 -6.90
CA ASP A 142 -0.69 -21.14 -7.36
C ASP A 142 -1.64 -22.23 -6.80
N THR A 143 -2.32 -21.94 -5.69
CA THR A 143 -3.31 -22.82 -5.08
C THR A 143 -4.65 -22.71 -5.82
N ASN A 144 -5.33 -23.85 -6.03
CA ASN A 144 -6.66 -23.90 -6.61
C ASN A 144 -7.66 -23.14 -5.72
N TRP A 145 -8.56 -22.37 -6.34
CA TRP A 145 -9.51 -21.52 -5.62
C TRP A 145 -10.41 -22.29 -4.64
N LEU A 146 -10.71 -23.56 -4.93
CA LEU A 146 -11.49 -24.44 -4.04
C LEU A 146 -10.74 -24.85 -2.76
N ASP A 147 -9.41 -24.83 -2.81
CA ASP A 147 -8.54 -25.29 -1.73
C ASP A 147 -7.98 -24.13 -0.90
N ARG A 148 -8.33 -22.88 -1.23
CA ARG A 148 -7.90 -21.69 -0.51
C ARG A 148 -8.64 -21.57 0.82
N SER A 149 -7.89 -21.20 1.85
CA SER A 149 -8.45 -20.87 3.16
C SER A 149 -8.97 -19.42 3.21
N ASP A 150 -9.76 -19.10 4.24
CA ASP A 150 -10.15 -17.70 4.52
C ASP A 150 -8.94 -16.78 4.71
N GLU A 151 -7.82 -17.33 5.20
CA GLU A 151 -6.58 -16.59 5.38
C GLU A 151 -5.91 -16.27 4.04
N ASP A 152 -5.94 -17.21 3.10
CA ASP A 152 -5.44 -17.03 1.74
C ASP A 152 -6.23 -15.95 0.99
N ASP A 153 -7.57 -16.03 1.05
CA ASP A 153 -8.44 -15.03 0.43
C ASP A 153 -8.26 -13.65 1.09
N PHE A 154 -8.07 -13.62 2.41
CA PHE A 154 -7.73 -12.38 3.13
C PHE A 154 -6.40 -11.79 2.63
N ILE A 155 -5.34 -12.59 2.48
CA ILE A 155 -4.03 -12.12 2.02
C ILE A 155 -4.14 -11.53 0.61
N LEU A 156 -4.80 -12.23 -0.32
CA LEU A 156 -5.03 -11.72 -1.67
C LEU A 156 -5.75 -10.37 -1.64
N HIS A 157 -6.87 -10.30 -0.92
CA HIS A 157 -7.65 -9.07 -0.82
C HIS A 157 -6.84 -7.93 -0.21
N ALA A 158 -6.12 -8.19 0.89
CA ALA A 158 -5.34 -7.18 1.60
C ALA A 158 -4.19 -6.64 0.73
N VAL A 159 -3.43 -7.51 0.06
CA VAL A 159 -2.30 -7.12 -0.77
C VAL A 159 -2.76 -6.27 -1.96
N PHE A 160 -3.74 -6.72 -2.74
CA PHE A 160 -4.24 -5.93 -3.86
C PHE A 160 -4.87 -4.61 -3.40
N THR A 161 -5.54 -4.60 -2.25
CA THR A 161 -6.06 -3.36 -1.66
C THR A 161 -4.94 -2.38 -1.28
N VAL A 162 -3.83 -2.84 -0.68
CA VAL A 162 -2.67 -1.98 -0.40
C VAL A 162 -2.09 -1.43 -1.68
N VAL A 163 -1.84 -2.27 -2.68
CA VAL A 163 -1.27 -1.84 -3.98
C VAL A 163 -2.15 -0.76 -4.62
N ARG A 164 -3.46 -1.00 -4.68
CA ARG A 164 -4.44 -0.03 -5.18
C ARG A 164 -4.39 1.27 -4.37
N ASN A 165 -4.42 1.17 -3.04
CA ASN A 165 -4.39 2.33 -2.17
C ASN A 165 -3.12 3.17 -2.41
N ILE A 166 -1.93 2.55 -2.49
CA ILE A 166 -0.66 3.23 -2.78
C ILE A 166 -0.72 3.99 -4.12
N LEU A 167 -1.20 3.34 -5.19
CA LEU A 167 -1.33 3.97 -6.51
C LEU A 167 -2.36 5.11 -6.52
N SER A 168 -3.40 5.01 -5.69
CA SER A 168 -4.44 6.03 -5.56
C SER A 168 -3.96 7.32 -4.89
N ILE A 169 -2.95 7.23 -4.02
CA ILE A 169 -2.35 8.41 -3.38
C ILE A 169 -1.81 9.31 -4.48
N LYS A 170 -2.24 10.59 -4.47
CA LYS A 170 -1.74 11.58 -5.41
C LYS A 170 -0.25 11.82 -5.14
N SER A 171 0.56 11.98 -6.17
CA SER A 171 1.94 12.43 -5.97
C SER A 171 1.93 13.93 -5.67
N GLU A 172 2.75 14.37 -4.70
CA GLU A 172 3.22 15.75 -4.71
C GLU A 172 4.05 15.97 -5.99
N ARG A 173 4.12 17.21 -6.51
CA ARG A 173 4.98 17.52 -7.67
C ARG A 173 6.42 17.05 -7.40
N GLN A 174 7.18 16.79 -8.47
CA GLN A 174 8.58 16.31 -8.54
C GLN A 174 9.35 16.20 -7.20
N ILE A 175 9.94 15.03 -6.95
CA ILE A 175 10.68 14.70 -5.70
C ILE A 175 11.86 15.65 -5.46
N SER A 176 12.44 16.19 -6.54
CA SER A 176 13.48 17.21 -6.56
C SER A 176 13.28 18.09 -7.79
N GLU A 177 13.68 19.36 -7.73
CA GLU A 177 13.69 20.27 -8.90
C GLU A 177 14.56 19.74 -10.06
N GLU A 178 15.48 18.82 -9.77
CA GLU A 178 16.38 18.19 -10.74
C GLU A 178 15.88 16.84 -11.27
N SER A 179 14.77 16.30 -10.74
CA SER A 179 14.29 14.96 -11.08
C SER A 179 12.93 15.01 -11.77
N ASP A 180 12.89 14.49 -12.99
CA ASP A 180 11.64 14.24 -13.72
C ASP A 180 10.84 13.06 -13.14
N ILE A 181 11.37 12.36 -12.14
CA ILE A 181 10.75 11.17 -11.53
C ILE A 181 9.91 11.63 -10.34
N ASN A 182 8.62 11.30 -10.38
CA ASN A 182 7.72 11.57 -9.27
C ASN A 182 7.46 10.29 -8.44
N ALA A 183 6.79 10.43 -7.30
CA ALA A 183 6.53 9.30 -6.40
C ALA A 183 5.70 8.18 -7.05
N HIS A 184 4.87 8.49 -8.04
CA HIS A 184 4.11 7.52 -8.83
C HIS A 184 5.03 6.64 -9.66
N ASP A 185 6.00 7.23 -10.37
CA ASP A 185 6.95 6.49 -11.20
C ASP A 185 7.79 5.52 -10.36
N LEU A 186 8.18 5.91 -9.15
CA LEU A 186 8.88 5.02 -8.21
C LEU A 186 8.01 3.83 -7.76
N VAL A 187 6.69 4.04 -7.59
CA VAL A 187 5.76 2.94 -7.30
C VAL A 187 5.68 2.01 -8.50
N LEU A 188 5.53 2.53 -9.72
CA LEU A 188 5.50 1.71 -10.94
C LEU A 188 6.80 0.92 -11.11
N TRP A 189 7.95 1.54 -10.82
CA TRP A 189 9.23 0.87 -10.82
C TRP A 189 9.30 -0.25 -9.79
N SER A 190 8.80 -0.03 -8.58
CA SER A 190 8.76 -1.07 -7.52
C SER A 190 7.84 -2.23 -7.90
N ILE A 191 6.69 -1.94 -8.51
CA ILE A 191 5.80 -2.96 -9.10
C ILE A 191 6.58 -3.80 -10.10
N HIS A 192 7.23 -3.14 -11.07
CA HIS A 192 7.99 -3.82 -12.12
C HIS A 192 9.14 -4.68 -11.58
N LYS A 193 9.93 -4.15 -10.63
CA LYS A 193 11.08 -4.87 -10.06
C LYS A 193 10.67 -6.14 -9.30
N SER A 194 9.54 -6.08 -8.59
CA SER A 194 9.01 -7.22 -7.84
C SER A 194 8.27 -8.25 -8.72
N ASN A 195 8.00 -7.96 -10.00
CA ASN A 195 7.10 -8.72 -10.88
C ASN A 195 5.62 -8.72 -10.44
N MET A 196 5.18 -7.74 -9.65
CA MET A 196 3.79 -7.61 -9.22
C MET A 196 2.83 -7.43 -10.41
N GLU A 197 3.29 -6.81 -11.51
CA GLU A 197 2.51 -6.64 -12.74
C GLU A 197 2.07 -7.97 -13.35
N ASN A 198 2.91 -9.02 -13.28
CA ASN A 198 2.56 -10.33 -13.81
C ASN A 198 1.43 -10.97 -13.00
N LEU A 199 1.38 -10.73 -11.68
CA LEU A 199 0.29 -11.21 -10.82
C LEU A 199 -1.00 -10.46 -11.07
N ILE A 200 -0.92 -9.14 -11.25
CA ILE A 200 -2.06 -8.29 -11.63
C ILE A 200 -2.65 -8.78 -12.96
N LEU A 201 -1.81 -8.99 -13.98
CA LEU A 201 -2.23 -9.49 -15.29
C LEU A 201 -2.80 -10.91 -15.22
N PHE A 202 -2.17 -11.80 -14.46
CA PHE A 202 -2.67 -13.16 -14.23
C PHE A 202 -4.07 -13.15 -13.62
N CYS A 203 -4.29 -12.35 -12.58
CA CYS A 203 -5.61 -12.18 -11.96
C CYS A 203 -6.63 -11.61 -12.95
N GLY A 204 -6.26 -10.60 -13.74
CA GLY A 204 -7.14 -10.02 -14.76
C GLY A 204 -7.60 -11.05 -15.81
N ASN A 205 -6.72 -11.96 -16.22
CA ASN A 205 -7.02 -13.01 -17.20
C ASN A 205 -7.86 -14.16 -16.64
N LYS A 206 -7.77 -14.44 -15.33
CA LYS A 206 -8.49 -15.55 -14.68
C LYS A 206 -9.82 -15.18 -14.04
N ALA A 207 -10.15 -13.89 -13.95
CA ALA A 207 -11.30 -13.40 -13.19
C ALA A 207 -12.66 -13.55 -13.90
N GLN A 208 -13.03 -14.78 -14.30
CA GLN A 208 -14.42 -15.08 -14.65
C GLN A 208 -15.27 -15.11 -13.37
N GLY A 209 -16.09 -14.07 -13.15
CA GLY A 209 -17.07 -14.01 -12.06
C GLY A 209 -16.51 -13.66 -10.68
N ASP A 210 -15.26 -13.21 -10.61
CA ASP A 210 -14.57 -12.89 -9.37
C ASP A 210 -14.78 -11.43 -8.98
N GLU A 211 -15.30 -11.17 -7.77
CA GLU A 211 -15.48 -9.82 -7.22
C GLU A 211 -14.17 -9.01 -7.16
N ARG A 212 -13.01 -9.69 -7.20
CA ARG A 212 -11.68 -9.07 -7.24
C ARG A 212 -11.37 -8.37 -8.56
N ILE A 213 -12.10 -8.63 -9.65
CA ILE A 213 -11.81 -8.04 -10.96
C ILE A 213 -11.88 -6.51 -10.95
N MET A 214 -12.79 -5.94 -10.17
CA MET A 214 -12.91 -4.48 -10.04
C MET A 214 -11.67 -3.88 -9.37
N ASN A 215 -11.10 -4.54 -8.37
CA ASN A 215 -9.88 -4.10 -7.72
C ASN A 215 -8.69 -4.15 -8.70
N ILE A 216 -8.56 -5.24 -9.47
CA ILE A 216 -7.53 -5.37 -10.52
C ILE A 216 -7.67 -4.28 -11.58
N LEU A 217 -8.89 -4.01 -12.04
CA LEU A 217 -9.15 -2.94 -13.01
C LEU A 217 -8.79 -1.57 -12.45
N GLU A 218 -9.19 -1.28 -11.20
CA GLU A 218 -8.80 -0.03 -10.51
C GLU A 218 -7.28 0.11 -10.41
N ILE A 219 -6.55 -0.97 -10.08
CA ILE A 219 -5.08 -0.98 -10.08
C ILE A 219 -4.53 -0.60 -11.45
N ILE A 220 -4.99 -1.24 -12.52
CA ILE A 220 -4.50 -0.98 -13.89
C ILE A 220 -4.79 0.47 -14.30
N VAL A 221 -6.00 0.99 -14.04
CA VAL A 221 -6.34 2.39 -14.32
C VAL A 221 -5.44 3.33 -13.52
N LEU A 222 -5.18 3.01 -12.25
CA LEU A 222 -4.32 3.83 -11.41
C LEU A 222 -2.85 3.79 -11.83
N MET A 223 -2.36 2.67 -12.38
CA MET A 223 -1.00 2.57 -12.93
C MET A 223 -0.81 3.48 -14.15
N LEU A 224 -1.86 3.67 -14.95
CA LEU A 224 -1.81 4.45 -16.18
C LEU A 224 -2.27 5.92 -15.99
N ARG A 225 -2.60 6.33 -14.76
CA ARG A 225 -3.31 7.60 -14.51
C ARG A 225 -2.56 8.88 -14.88
N GLU A 226 -1.23 8.81 -15.02
CA GLU A 226 -0.36 9.94 -15.34
C GLU A 226 0.18 9.86 -16.79
N GLN A 227 -0.33 8.93 -17.59
CA GLN A 227 0.11 8.67 -18.96
C GLN A 227 -0.98 9.07 -19.97
N SER A 228 -0.57 9.53 -21.16
CA SER A 228 -1.48 9.65 -22.31
C SER A 228 -1.42 8.40 -23.19
N ALA A 229 -2.56 8.02 -23.76
CA ALA A 229 -2.64 6.84 -24.63
C ALA A 229 -1.81 7.03 -25.90
N GLU A 230 -1.77 8.26 -26.41
CA GLU A 230 -1.03 8.66 -27.60
C GLU A 230 0.50 8.56 -27.39
N GLU A 231 1.02 9.05 -26.26
CA GLU A 231 2.46 8.96 -25.95
C GLU A 231 2.91 7.51 -25.73
N LEU A 232 2.09 6.70 -25.06
CA LEU A 232 2.37 5.27 -24.87
C LEU A 232 2.38 4.50 -26.20
N ALA A 233 1.42 4.79 -27.09
CA ALA A 233 1.39 4.17 -28.42
C ALA A 233 2.62 4.54 -29.25
N TYR A 234 3.00 5.82 -29.24
CA TYR A 234 4.15 6.31 -30.01
C TYR A 234 5.48 5.73 -29.52
N THR A 235 5.69 5.66 -28.21
CA THR A 235 6.89 5.04 -27.61
C THR A 235 6.97 3.54 -27.93
N GLY A 236 5.85 2.83 -27.89
CA GLY A 236 5.78 1.41 -28.27
C GLY A 236 6.13 1.16 -29.75
N GLU A 237 5.68 2.03 -30.66
CA GLU A 237 6.03 1.94 -32.08
C GLU A 237 7.54 2.13 -32.32
N GLN A 238 8.16 3.10 -31.63
CA GLN A 238 9.60 3.33 -31.74
C GLN A 238 10.41 2.16 -31.20
N GLN A 239 10.02 1.59 -30.06
CA GLN A 239 10.69 0.40 -29.51
C GLN A 239 10.57 -0.80 -30.46
N THR A 240 9.40 -1.00 -31.07
CA THR A 240 9.16 -2.08 -32.05
C THR A 240 10.00 -1.89 -33.31
N LYS A 241 10.14 -0.65 -33.81
CA LYS A 241 11.02 -0.32 -34.95
C LYS A 241 12.49 -0.60 -34.61
N ASN A 242 12.97 -0.11 -33.47
CA ASN A 242 14.34 -0.31 -33.01
C ASN A 242 14.69 -1.80 -32.78
N GLN A 243 13.73 -2.61 -32.30
CA GLN A 243 13.92 -4.06 -32.15
C GLN A 243 13.97 -4.80 -33.49
N ARG A 244 13.18 -4.37 -34.49
CA ARG A 244 13.23 -4.93 -35.85
C ARG A 244 14.54 -4.61 -36.55
N GLU A 245 15.07 -3.42 -36.36
CA GLU A 245 16.37 -3.02 -36.92
C GLU A 245 17.52 -3.83 -36.31
N LYS A 246 17.53 -4.04 -34.98
CA LYS A 246 18.53 -4.87 -34.30
C LYS A 246 18.48 -6.37 -34.65
N ASN A 247 17.34 -6.89 -35.09
CA ASN A 247 17.21 -8.30 -35.49
C ASN A 247 17.53 -8.55 -36.97
N ASN A 248 17.75 -7.48 -37.75
CA ASN A 248 18.12 -7.55 -39.17
C ASN A 248 19.62 -7.27 -39.41
N GLU A 249 20.40 -7.11 -38.34
CA GLU A 249 21.88 -7.10 -38.31
C GLU A 249 22.40 -8.46 -37.80
#